data_AF-A0A258G0T4-F1
#
_entry.id   AF-A0A258G0T4-F1
#
_cell.length_a   1.000
_cell.length_b   1.000
_cell.length_c   1.000
_cell.angle_alpha   90.00
_cell.angle_beta   90.00
_cell.angle_gamma   90.00
#
_symmetry.space_group_name_H-M   'P 1'
#
loop_
_entity.id
_entity.type
_entity.pdbx_description
1 polymer ?
#
loop_
_entity_poly.entity_id
_entity_poly.type
_entity_poly.pdbx_seq_one_letter_code
_entity_poly.pdbx_strand_id
1 'polypeptide(L)'
;MIYIVLNLVPILAATVLGLMLGYGHHRFAGGSERTPSPGLIVTAALGEFWLASILAGALILAPPKADPWIMAVGSAVVIWAGFVLPLLAITLGYRGVPVRLIARDCGHWLILMVAQAVLMKSMGLVPPPT
;
A
#
# COMPACT_ATOMS: atom_id res chain seq x y z
N MET A 1 -1.89 -1.38 19.16
CA MET A 1 -1.23 -0.28 18.42
C MET A 1 0.28 -0.19 18.69
N ILE A 2 0.81 -0.77 19.79
CA ILE A 2 2.24 -0.73 20.12
C ILE A 2 3.16 -1.26 19.00
N TYR A 3 2.69 -2.22 18.20
CA TYR A 3 3.46 -2.75 17.08
C TYR A 3 3.85 -1.68 16.04
N ILE A 4 3.07 -0.61 15.88
CA ILE A 4 3.40 0.49 14.96
C ILE A 4 4.69 1.19 15.43
N VAL A 5 4.80 1.42 16.74
CA VAL A 5 6.00 2.02 17.33
C VAL A 5 7.19 1.07 17.24
N LEU A 6 6.98 -0.22 17.54
CA LEU A 6 8.04 -1.24 17.44
C LEU A 6 8.57 -1.44 16.02
N ASN A 7 7.71 -1.24 15.01
CA ASN A 7 8.03 -1.45 13.60
C ASN A 7 8.09 -0.14 12.82
N LEU A 8 8.35 0.98 13.49
CA LEU A 8 8.33 2.30 12.86
C LEU A 8 9.30 2.39 11.68
N VAL A 9 10.49 1.78 11.79
CA VAL A 9 11.49 1.78 10.73
C VAL A 9 11.02 1.00 9.48
N PRO A 10 10.59 -0.27 9.56
CA PRO A 10 9.97 -0.96 8.42
C PRO A 10 8.77 -0.23 7.82
N ILE A 11 7.89 0.34 8.65
CA ILE A 11 6.70 1.07 8.20
C ILE A 11 7.09 2.35 7.44
N LEU A 12 8.01 3.15 7.97
CA LEU A 12 8.49 4.35 7.30
C LEU A 12 9.22 4.02 5.99
N ALA A 13 10.02 2.95 5.96
CA ALA A 13 10.66 2.49 4.73
C ALA A 13 9.63 2.09 3.66
N ALA A 14 8.59 1.35 4.04
CA ALA A 14 7.46 1.00 3.17
C ALA A 14 6.66 2.23 2.71
N THR A 15 6.50 3.22 3.60
CA THR A 15 5.85 4.50 3.27
C THR A 15 6.64 5.24 2.19
N VAL A 16 7.95 5.38 2.37
CA VAL A 16 8.83 6.02 1.38
C VAL A 16 8.80 5.27 0.06
N LEU A 17 8.87 3.93 0.09
CA LEU A 17 8.73 3.12 -1.12
C LEU A 17 7.39 3.36 -1.83
N GLY A 18 6.28 3.41 -1.08
CA GLY A 18 4.96 3.72 -1.61
C GLY A 18 4.92 5.09 -2.29
N LEU A 19 5.47 6.12 -1.65
CA LEU A 19 5.59 7.46 -2.22
C LEU A 19 6.44 7.49 -3.49
N MET A 20 7.56 6.77 -3.53
CA MET A 20 8.41 6.68 -4.73
C MET A 20 7.68 5.99 -5.88
N LEU A 21 6.95 4.91 -5.61
CA LEU A 21 6.14 4.21 -6.61
C LEU A 21 4.97 5.08 -7.09
N GLY A 22 4.31 5.79 -6.18
CA GLY A 22 3.23 6.72 -6.50
C GLY A 22 3.70 7.90 -7.35
N TYR A 23 4.86 8.47 -7.02
CA TYR A 23 5.50 9.50 -7.84
C TYR A 23 5.87 8.99 -9.23
N GLY A 24 6.49 7.81 -9.31
CA GLY A 24 6.82 7.16 -10.58
C GLY A 24 5.57 6.91 -11.42
N HIS A 25 4.53 6.34 -10.82
CA HIS A 25 3.24 6.13 -11.50
C HIS A 25 2.67 7.44 -12.02
N HIS A 26 2.62 8.51 -11.20
CA HIS A 26 2.16 9.83 -11.64
C HIS A 26 2.95 10.36 -12.85
N ARG A 27 4.28 10.19 -12.84
CA ARG A 27 5.18 10.64 -13.92
C ARG A 27 4.93 9.90 -15.24
N PHE A 28 4.72 8.59 -15.21
CA PHE A 28 4.52 7.75 -16.40
C PHE A 28 3.07 7.72 -16.89
N ALA A 29 2.11 7.90 -15.98
CA ALA A 29 0.68 7.83 -16.25
C ALA A 29 0.11 9.04 -17.01
N GLY A 30 0.94 10.02 -17.38
CA GLY A 30 0.51 11.28 -17.96
C GLY A 30 -0.02 12.27 -16.92
N GLY A 31 0.47 12.20 -15.68
CA GLY A 31 0.26 13.27 -14.70
C GLY A 31 0.57 14.62 -15.35
N SER A 32 -0.39 15.54 -15.28
CA SER A 32 -0.28 16.91 -15.78
C SER A 32 1.11 17.49 -15.49
N GLU A 33 1.63 18.35 -16.38
CA GLU A 33 2.87 19.12 -16.17
C GLU A 33 2.92 19.89 -14.83
N ARG A 34 1.79 19.96 -14.13
CA ARG A 34 1.64 20.57 -12.81
C ARG A 34 2.20 19.65 -11.71
N THR A 35 3.18 20.19 -11.00
CA THR A 35 3.68 19.65 -9.75
C THR A 35 2.53 19.37 -8.77
N PRO A 36 2.51 18.22 -8.07
CA PRO A 36 1.54 17.93 -7.03
C PRO A 36 1.48 19.06 -5.99
N SER A 37 0.28 19.42 -5.55
CA SER A 37 0.14 20.43 -4.50
C SER A 37 0.74 19.91 -3.19
N PRO A 38 1.30 20.78 -2.32
CA PRO A 38 1.81 20.37 -1.02
C PRO A 38 0.78 19.59 -0.19
N GLY A 39 -0.50 20.01 -0.26
CA GLY A 39 -1.60 19.32 0.42
C GLY A 39 -1.79 17.87 -0.07
N LEU A 40 -1.66 17.62 -1.37
CA LEU A 40 -1.73 16.26 -1.91
C LEU A 40 -0.52 15.41 -1.47
N ILE A 41 0.68 16.00 -1.43
CA ILE A 41 1.90 15.30 -0.97
C ILE A 41 1.74 14.86 0.50
N VAL A 42 1.27 15.76 1.37
CA VAL A 42 1.00 15.42 2.77
C VAL A 42 -0.08 14.35 2.89
N THR A 43 -1.17 14.48 2.12
CA THR A 43 -2.26 13.48 2.10
C THR A 43 -1.74 12.11 1.65
N ALA A 44 -0.91 12.06 0.61
CA ALA A 44 -0.31 10.82 0.14
C ALA A 44 0.62 10.22 1.21
N ALA A 45 1.48 11.03 1.83
CA ALA A 45 2.40 10.54 2.87
C ALA A 45 1.66 9.95 4.08
N LEU A 46 0.58 10.61 4.53
CA LEU A 46 -0.25 10.10 5.63
C LEU A 46 -1.02 8.84 5.22
N GLY A 47 -1.56 8.81 3.99
CA GLY A 47 -2.25 7.65 3.43
C GLY A 47 -1.34 6.42 3.32
N GLU A 48 -0.14 6.61 2.76
CA GLU A 48 0.89 5.57 2.63
C GLU A 48 1.36 5.05 3.99
N PHE A 49 1.60 5.96 4.94
CA PHE A 49 2.01 5.58 6.29
C PHE A 49 0.95 4.73 6.99
N TRP A 50 -0.32 5.12 6.86
CA TRP A 50 -1.42 4.39 7.47
C TRP A 50 -1.65 3.03 6.79
N LEU A 51 -1.58 2.99 5.45
CA LEU A 51 -1.66 1.75 4.68
C LEU A 51 -0.55 0.77 5.08
N ALA A 52 0.71 1.24 5.12
CA ALA A 52 1.85 0.44 5.55
C ALA A 52 1.68 -0.04 7.01
N SER A 53 1.13 0.79 7.89
CA SER A 53 0.86 0.41 9.29
C SER A 53 -0.18 -0.72 9.38
N ILE A 54 -1.30 -0.62 8.65
CA ILE A 54 -2.33 -1.67 8.61
C ILE A 54 -1.75 -2.96 8.03
N LEU A 55 -0.98 -2.85 6.94
CA LEU A 55 -0.36 -3.99 6.28
C LEU A 55 0.68 -4.67 7.20
N ALA A 56 1.47 -3.90 7.95
CA ALA A 56 2.36 -4.45 8.98
C ALA A 56 1.57 -5.23 10.05
N GLY A 57 0.46 -4.68 10.52
CA GLY A 57 -0.44 -5.38 11.44
C GLY A 57 -0.94 -6.72 10.88
N ALA A 58 -1.38 -6.72 9.61
CA ALA A 58 -1.82 -7.92 8.93
C ALA A 58 -0.70 -8.96 8.80
N LEU A 59 0.52 -8.53 8.46
CA LEU A 59 1.70 -9.39 8.32
C LEU A 59 2.15 -10.03 9.64
N ILE A 60 2.01 -9.31 10.75
CA ILE A 60 2.35 -9.79 12.09
C ILE A 60 1.31 -10.78 12.60
N LEU A 61 0.03 -10.50 12.37
CA LEU A 61 -1.09 -11.27 12.92
C LEU A 61 -1.55 -12.41 12.00
N ALA A 62 -0.99 -12.51 10.79
CA ALA A 62 -1.33 -13.58 9.85
C ALA A 62 -1.06 -14.96 10.48
N PRO A 63 -2.07 -15.84 10.55
CA PRO A 63 -1.89 -17.16 11.14
C PRO A 63 -0.91 -17.99 10.30
N PRO A 64 -0.06 -18.83 10.90
CA PRO A 64 0.94 -19.62 10.18
C PRO A 64 0.26 -20.82 9.48
N LYS A 65 -0.46 -20.55 8.39
CA LYS A 65 -1.19 -21.55 7.59
C LYS A 65 -0.44 -21.96 6.32
N ALA A 66 0.55 -21.18 5.90
CA ALA A 66 1.41 -21.44 4.76
C ALA A 66 2.81 -20.85 5.00
N ASP A 67 3.69 -20.96 4.02
CA ASP A 67 5.01 -20.33 4.03
C ASP A 67 4.89 -18.82 4.36
N PRO A 68 5.76 -18.25 5.22
CA PRO A 68 5.64 -16.86 5.65
C PRO A 68 5.71 -15.82 4.52
N TRP A 69 6.38 -16.11 3.40
CA TRP A 69 6.39 -15.22 2.23
C TRP A 69 5.09 -15.32 1.43
N ILE A 70 4.55 -16.53 1.29
CA ILE A 70 3.22 -16.74 0.70
C ILE A 70 2.17 -16.01 1.52
N MET A 71 2.22 -16.11 2.86
CA MET A 71 1.31 -15.39 3.74
C MET A 71 1.46 -13.87 3.62
N ALA A 72 2.68 -13.37 3.45
CA ALA A 72 2.95 -11.94 3.32
C ALA A 72 2.38 -11.34 2.04
N VAL A 73 2.72 -11.93 0.89
CA VAL A 73 2.21 -11.51 -0.41
C VAL A 73 0.70 -11.76 -0.50
N GLY A 74 0.24 -12.93 -0.04
CA GLY A 74 -1.17 -13.30 -0.03
C GLY A 74 -2.02 -12.31 0.77
N SER A 75 -1.54 -11.87 1.94
CA SER A 75 -2.25 -10.87 2.76
C SER A 75 -2.38 -9.53 2.03
N ALA A 76 -1.32 -9.05 1.37
CA ALA A 76 -1.37 -7.82 0.56
C ALA A 76 -2.38 -7.95 -0.60
N VAL A 77 -2.35 -9.07 -1.32
CA VAL A 77 -3.26 -9.33 -2.45
C VAL A 77 -4.71 -9.44 -2.00
N VAL A 78 -4.98 -10.14 -0.89
CA VAL A 78 -6.35 -10.31 -0.35
C VAL A 78 -6.91 -8.98 0.14
N ILE A 79 -6.12 -8.18 0.86
CA ILE A 79 -6.54 -6.84 1.30
C ILE A 79 -6.80 -5.95 0.08
N TRP A 80 -5.92 -5.97 -0.91
CA TRP A 80 -6.12 -5.22 -2.14
C TRP A 80 -7.41 -5.63 -2.85
N ALA A 81 -7.64 -6.93 -3.06
CA ALA A 81 -8.80 -7.44 -3.78
C ALA A 81 -10.11 -7.20 -3.01
N GLY A 82 -10.08 -7.34 -1.68
CA GLY A 82 -11.27 -7.18 -0.83
C GLY A 82 -11.63 -5.74 -0.50
N PHE A 83 -10.67 -4.80 -0.55
CA PHE A 83 -10.90 -3.42 -0.14
C PHE A 83 -10.53 -2.39 -1.21
N VAL A 84 -9.26 -2.37 -1.65
CA VAL A 84 -8.75 -1.29 -2.50
C VAL A 84 -9.33 -1.34 -3.91
N LEU A 85 -9.32 -2.51 -4.54
CA LEU A 85 -9.89 -2.74 -5.86
C LEU A 85 -11.37 -2.32 -5.93
N PRO A 86 -12.30 -2.83 -5.09
CA PRO A 86 -13.70 -2.45 -5.19
C PRO A 86 -13.93 -0.97 -4.87
N LEU A 87 -13.24 -0.42 -3.87
CA LEU A 87 -13.39 0.99 -3.50
C LEU A 87 -13.00 1.92 -4.66
N LEU A 88 -11.87 1.65 -5.32
CA LEU A 88 -11.43 2.43 -6.49
C LEU A 88 -12.32 2.19 -7.70
N ALA A 89 -12.64 0.94 -8.02
CA ALA A 89 -13.45 0.60 -9.18
C ALA A 89 -14.84 1.23 -9.13
N ILE A 90 -15.51 1.14 -7.98
CA ILE A 90 -16.84 1.72 -7.78
C ILE A 90 -16.76 3.24 -7.80
N THR A 91 -15.85 3.83 -7.01
CA THR A 91 -15.76 5.29 -6.88
C THR A 91 -15.40 5.97 -8.20
N LEU A 92 -14.40 5.44 -8.92
CA LEU A 92 -13.98 5.99 -10.21
C LEU A 92 -14.99 5.68 -11.31
N GLY A 93 -15.66 4.53 -11.24
CA GLY A 93 -16.77 4.17 -12.13
C GLY A 93 -17.93 5.15 -12.04
N TYR A 94 -18.36 5.51 -10.82
CA TYR A 94 -19.40 6.54 -10.62
C TYR A 94 -18.96 7.93 -11.09
N ARG A 95 -17.66 8.19 -11.16
CA ARG A 95 -17.10 9.45 -11.71
C ARG A 95 -16.90 9.40 -13.23
N GLY A 96 -17.33 8.33 -13.90
CA GLY A 96 -17.23 8.19 -15.36
C GLY A 96 -15.80 8.02 -15.86
N VAL A 97 -14.87 7.60 -14.99
CA VAL A 97 -13.47 7.38 -15.40
C VAL A 97 -13.38 6.17 -16.34
N PRO A 98 -12.64 6.26 -17.46
CA PRO A 98 -12.47 5.13 -18.38
C PRO A 98 -11.93 3.89 -17.67
N VAL A 99 -12.52 2.72 -17.96
CA VAL A 99 -12.15 1.43 -17.33
C VAL A 99 -10.64 1.14 -17.41
N ARG A 100 -9.98 1.53 -18.51
CA ARG A 100 -8.52 1.38 -18.66
C ARG A 100 -7.75 2.14 -17.58
N LEU A 101 -8.17 3.34 -17.22
CA LEU A 101 -7.53 4.14 -16.17
C LEU A 101 -7.83 3.56 -14.79
N ILE A 102 -9.07 3.10 -14.57
CA ILE A 102 -9.44 2.39 -13.33
C ILE A 102 -8.55 1.16 -13.13
N ALA A 103 -8.43 0.31 -14.15
CA ALA A 103 -7.62 -0.90 -14.10
C ALA A 103 -6.14 -0.58 -13.84
N ARG A 104 -5.62 0.49 -14.46
CA ARG A 104 -4.26 0.97 -14.23
C ARG A 104 -4.05 1.42 -12.78
N ASP A 105 -4.95 2.25 -12.25
CA ASP A 105 -4.83 2.77 -10.89
C ASP A 105 -4.97 1.62 -9.86
N CYS A 106 -5.90 0.68 -10.08
CA CYS A 106 -6.01 -0.54 -9.28
C CYS A 106 -4.72 -1.39 -9.33
N GLY A 107 -4.14 -1.57 -10.51
CA GLY A 107 -2.89 -2.31 -10.69
C GLY A 107 -1.69 -1.63 -10.02
N HIS A 108 -1.62 -0.30 -10.06
CA HIS A 108 -0.62 0.46 -9.34
C HIS A 108 -0.69 0.20 -7.83
N TRP A 109 -1.88 0.26 -7.23
CA TRP A 109 -2.06 -0.02 -5.81
C TRP A 109 -1.71 -1.48 -5.44
N LEU A 110 -1.99 -2.45 -6.32
CA LEU A 110 -1.56 -3.83 -6.11
C LEU A 110 -0.04 -3.93 -6.03
N ILE A 111 0.66 -3.38 -7.02
CA ILE A 111 2.14 -3.39 -7.08
C ILE A 111 2.71 -2.73 -5.82
N LEU A 112 2.17 -1.57 -5.44
CA LEU A 112 2.58 -0.83 -4.26
C LEU A 112 2.41 -1.67 -2.98
N MET A 113 1.23 -2.24 -2.75
CA MET A 113 0.95 -3.03 -1.55
C MET A 113 1.82 -4.29 -1.46
N VAL A 114 2.03 -4.98 -2.59
CA VAL A 114 2.93 -6.15 -2.62
C VAL A 114 4.37 -5.73 -2.33
N ALA A 115 4.84 -4.63 -2.91
CA ALA A 115 6.19 -4.12 -2.68
C ALA A 115 6.41 -3.72 -1.21
N GLN A 116 5.43 -3.05 -0.59
CA GLN A 116 5.45 -2.72 0.83
C GLN A 116 5.48 -3.98 1.71
N ALA A 117 4.65 -4.98 1.41
CA ALA A 117 4.64 -6.23 2.16
C ALA A 117 5.98 -6.98 2.08
N VAL A 118 6.54 -7.08 0.87
CA VAL A 118 7.84 -7.71 0.64
C VAL A 118 8.95 -6.98 1.39
N LEU A 119 8.98 -5.64 1.32
CA LEU A 119 9.99 -4.84 2.02
C LEU A 119 9.89 -4.99 3.54
N MET A 120 8.69 -4.85 4.11
CA MET A 120 8.54 -5.01 5.56
C MET A 120 8.87 -6.44 6.01
N LYS A 121 8.48 -7.44 5.21
CA LYS A 121 8.81 -8.85 5.50
C LYS A 121 10.31 -9.11 5.46
N SER A 122 11.04 -8.53 4.50
CA SER A 122 12.49 -8.68 4.39
C SER A 122 13.24 -8.00 5.54
N MET A 123 12.70 -6.88 6.06
CA MET A 123 13.27 -6.17 7.21
C MET A 123 13.01 -6.85 8.56
N GLY A 124 12.05 -7.77 8.62
CA GLY A 124 11.65 -8.46 9.84
C GLY A 124 10.75 -7.61 10.73
N LEU A 125 9.48 -7.99 10.82
CA LEU A 125 8.52 -7.35 11.72
C LEU A 125 8.53 -8.01 13.10
N VAL A 126 8.45 -7.20 14.14
CA VAL A 126 8.41 -7.60 15.54
C VAL A 126 6.96 -7.65 16.02
N PRO A 127 6.47 -8.80 16.52
CA PRO A 127 5.14 -8.89 17.11
C PRO A 127 5.06 -8.12 18.44
N PRO A 128 3.87 -7.62 18.83
CA PRO A 128 3.68 -6.99 20.13
C PRO A 128 3.93 -8.00 21.27
N PRO A 129 4.41 -7.56 22.45
CA PRO A 129 4.52 -8.41 23.63
C PRO A 129 3.14 -8.94 24.02
N THR A 130 3.10 -10.21 24.44
CA THR A 130 1.90 -10.88 25.00
C THR A 130 1.74 -10.58 26.48
#